data_AF-A0A9P5X3Q1-F1
#
_entry.id   AF-A0A9P5X3Q1-F1
#
_cell.length_a   1.000
_cell.length_b   1.000
_cell.length_c   1.000
_cell.angle_alpha   90.00
_cell.angle_beta   90.00
_cell.angle_gamma   90.00
#
_symmetry.space_group_name_H-M   'P 1'
#
loop_
_entity.id
_entity.type
_entity.pdbx_description
1 polymer ?
#
loop_
_entity_poly.entity_id
_entity_poly.type
_entity_poly.pdbx_seq_one_letter_code
_entity_poly.pdbx_strand_id
1 'polypeptide(L)'
;QSMIIDIIATAARDGVTPLCWAFFSRPEPHIEGSFAPKDVTQVTYTTLLPVSDDTDSDIELYLRSGFENILRRRNIPVISQWPSENDIQTLVKASKGLFVYAAMVLRDV
;
A
#
# COMPACT_ATOMS: atom_id res chain seq x y z
N GLN A 1 9.11 9.08 16.84
CA GLN A 1 7.85 8.42 16.41
C GLN A 1 7.16 7.70 17.58
N SER A 2 7.91 7.12 18.53
CA SER A 2 7.38 6.42 19.71
C SER A 2 6.36 7.21 20.54
N MET A 3 6.60 8.51 20.78
CA MET A 3 5.69 9.35 21.56
C MET A 3 4.24 9.36 21.04
N ILE A 4 4.04 9.33 19.71
CA ILE A 4 2.70 9.33 19.12
C ILE A 4 2.01 7.98 19.36
N ILE A 5 2.77 6.88 19.25
CA ILE A 5 2.28 5.52 19.49
C ILE A 5 1.85 5.38 20.96
N ASP A 6 2.68 5.87 21.89
CA ASP A 6 2.41 5.80 23.33
C ASP A 6 1.13 6.57 23.69
N ILE A 7 1.00 7.82 23.22
CA ILE A 7 -0.18 8.65 23.49
C ILE A 7 -1.46 7.98 22.97
N ILE A 8 -1.42 7.45 21.74
CA ILE A 8 -2.57 6.80 21.12
C ILE A 8 -2.91 5.48 21.83
N ALA A 9 -1.91 4.68 22.18
CA ALA A 9 -2.11 3.43 22.89
C ALA A 9 -2.72 3.65 24.29
N THR A 10 -2.27 4.69 25.01
CA THR A 10 -2.89 5.10 26.29
C THR A 10 -4.34 5.53 26.07
N ALA A 11 -4.61 6.41 25.10
CA ALA A 11 -5.97 6.88 24.83
C ALA A 11 -6.93 5.75 24.40
N ALA A 12 -6.44 4.78 23.61
CA ALA A 12 -7.20 3.62 23.18
C ALA A 12 -7.53 2.69 24.36
N ARG A 13 -6.57 2.47 25.27
CA ARG A 13 -6.74 1.65 26.47
C ARG A 13 -7.74 2.24 27.45
N ASP A 14 -7.64 3.55 27.67
CA ASP A 14 -8.48 4.27 28.63
C ASP A 14 -9.91 4.51 28.09
N GLY A 15 -10.17 4.15 26.83
CA GLY A 15 -11.49 4.30 26.20
C GLY A 15 -11.94 5.76 26.07
N VAL A 16 -11.02 6.71 26.16
CA VAL A 16 -11.29 8.15 26.20
C VAL A 16 -11.60 8.76 24.84
N THR A 17 -11.39 8.02 23.75
CA THR A 17 -11.70 8.49 22.38
C THR A 17 -12.49 7.45 21.60
N PRO A 18 -13.49 7.85 20.80
CA PRO A 18 -14.23 6.95 19.92
C PRO A 18 -13.47 6.68 18.59
N LEU A 19 -12.14 6.80 18.59
CA LEU A 19 -11.32 6.76 17.38
C LEU A 19 -10.64 5.40 17.20
N CYS A 20 -10.68 4.88 15.98
CA CYS A 20 -9.84 3.76 15.56
C CYS A 20 -8.60 4.29 14.84
N TRP A 21 -7.42 3.88 15.30
CA TRP A 21 -6.14 4.32 14.75
C TRP A 21 -5.50 3.22 13.91
N ALA A 22 -4.96 3.59 12.75
CA ALA A 22 -4.17 2.70 11.91
C ALA A 22 -2.77 3.33 11.71
N PHE A 23 -1.73 2.53 11.96
CA PHE A 23 -0.35 2.92 11.76
C PHE A 23 0.22 2.20 10.55
N PHE A 24 0.87 2.94 9.66
CA PHE A 24 1.56 2.40 8.50
C PHE A 24 3.02 2.85 8.56
N SER A 25 3.94 1.90 8.60
CA SER A 25 5.38 2.19 8.64
C SER A 25 6.18 1.07 7.98
N ARG A 26 7.45 1.35 7.70
CA ARG A 26 8.44 0.30 7.48
C ARG A 26 8.77 -0.40 8.82
N PRO A 27 9.30 -1.63 8.79
CA PRO A 27 9.74 -2.36 9.99
C PRO A 27 11.05 -1.78 10.51
N GLU A 28 11.01 -0.52 10.98
CA GLU A 28 12.16 0.15 11.58
C GLU A 28 12.25 -0.26 13.07
N PRO A 29 13.43 -0.68 13.57
CA PRO A 29 13.53 -1.27 14.92
C PRO A 29 12.96 -0.43 16.05
N HIS A 30 13.07 0.90 15.97
CA HIS A 30 12.50 1.78 17.00
C HIS A 30 10.98 1.84 16.96
N ILE A 31 10.35 1.61 15.79
CA ILE A 31 8.89 1.53 15.67
C ILE A 31 8.41 0.20 16.22
N GLU A 32 9.01 -0.91 15.80
CA GLU A 32 8.68 -2.24 16.31
C GLU A 32 8.86 -2.31 17.83
N GLY A 33 9.95 -1.74 18.35
CA GLY A 33 10.20 -1.64 19.77
C GLY A 33 9.17 -0.82 20.53
N SER A 34 8.50 0.14 19.87
CA SER A 34 7.42 0.93 20.48
C SER A 34 6.11 0.15 20.59
N PHE A 35 5.89 -0.86 19.73
CA PHE A 35 4.73 -1.75 19.79
C PHE A 35 4.96 -3.00 20.65
N ALA A 36 6.20 -3.32 21.03
CA ALA A 36 6.54 -4.49 21.82
C ALA A 36 6.00 -4.53 23.27
N PRO A 37 5.84 -3.40 24.00
CA PRO A 37 5.33 -3.43 25.38
C PRO A 37 3.93 -4.05 25.47
N LYS A 38 3.67 -4.86 26.52
CA LYS A 38 2.38 -5.55 26.73
C LYS A 38 1.18 -4.59 26.72
N ASP A 39 1.39 -3.46 27.37
CA ASP A 39 0.51 -2.31 27.46
C ASP A 39 0.03 -1.77 26.11
N VAL A 40 0.83 -1.94 25.05
CA VAL A 40 0.50 -1.56 23.67
C VAL A 40 -0.05 -2.77 22.91
N THR A 41 0.60 -3.93 22.98
CA THR A 41 0.16 -5.13 22.24
C THR A 41 -1.25 -5.61 22.60
N GLN A 42 -1.75 -5.34 23.81
CA GLN A 42 -3.11 -5.68 24.20
C GLN A 42 -4.21 -4.85 23.52
N VAL A 43 -3.87 -3.66 23.03
CA VAL A 43 -4.82 -2.72 22.40
C VAL A 43 -4.57 -2.52 20.91
N THR A 44 -3.55 -3.18 20.36
CA THR A 44 -3.17 -3.07 18.93
C THR A 44 -3.17 -4.42 18.24
N TYR A 45 -3.53 -4.44 16.96
CA TYR A 45 -3.31 -5.56 16.07
C TYR A 45 -2.23 -5.19 15.05
N THR A 46 -1.18 -6.02 14.96
CA THR A 46 -0.06 -5.80 14.04
C THR A 46 -0.06 -6.86 12.96
N THR A 47 0.04 -6.43 11.70
CA THR A 47 0.21 -7.31 10.56
C THR A 47 1.31 -6.78 9.65
N LEU A 48 2.09 -7.68 9.07
CA LEU A 48 3.08 -7.34 8.07
C LEU A 48 2.40 -7.30 6.70
N LEU A 49 2.67 -6.25 5.92
CA LEU A 49 2.31 -6.15 4.52
C LEU A 49 3.55 -6.52 3.70
N PRO A 50 3.73 -7.80 3.31
CA PRO A 50 4.91 -8.22 2.57
C PRO A 50 4.90 -7.60 1.17
N VAL A 51 6.08 -7.20 0.71
CA VAL A 51 6.33 -6.95 -0.71
C VAL A 51 6.80 -8.27 -1.29
N SER A 52 5.92 -8.96 -2.00
CA SER A 52 6.20 -10.27 -2.62
C SER A 52 5.60 -10.36 -4.03
N ASP A 53 6.09 -11.36 -4.78
CA ASP A 53 5.60 -11.69 -6.12
C ASP A 53 4.10 -12.07 -6.12
N ASP A 54 3.52 -12.41 -4.96
CA ASP A 54 2.07 -12.66 -4.84
C ASP A 54 1.24 -11.43 -5.23
N THR A 55 1.81 -10.23 -5.07
CA THR A 55 1.17 -8.96 -5.42
C THR A 55 1.25 -8.63 -6.91
N ASP A 56 2.02 -9.36 -7.71
CA ASP A 56 2.20 -9.08 -9.14
C ASP A 56 0.87 -9.17 -9.89
N SER A 57 0.00 -10.10 -9.51
CA SER A 57 -1.34 -10.24 -10.10
C SER A 57 -2.24 -9.02 -9.84
N ASP A 58 -2.18 -8.47 -8.62
CA ASP A 58 -2.93 -7.27 -8.26
C ASP A 58 -2.33 -6.01 -8.92
N ILE A 59 -1.00 -5.95 -9.07
CA ILE A 59 -0.32 -4.87 -9.78
C ILE A 59 -0.66 -4.90 -11.27
N GLU A 60 -0.73 -6.09 -11.87
CA GLU A 60 -1.17 -6.28 -13.25
C GLU A 60 -2.58 -5.73 -13.45
N LEU A 61 -3.52 -6.14 -12.58
CA LEU A 61 -4.90 -5.65 -12.60
C LEU A 61 -4.98 -4.13 -12.44
N TYR A 62 -4.19 -3.57 -11.52
CA TYR A 62 -4.11 -2.14 -11.28
C TYR A 62 -3.59 -1.37 -12.50
N LEU A 63 -2.53 -1.85 -13.15
CA LEU A 63 -1.99 -1.26 -14.37
C LEU A 63 -3.01 -1.29 -15.50
N ARG A 64 -3.62 -2.46 -15.79
CA ARG A 64 -4.62 -2.60 -16.86
C ARG A 64 -5.80 -1.65 -16.66
N SER A 65 -6.39 -1.67 -15.46
CA SER A 65 -7.49 -0.77 -15.10
C SER A 65 -7.10 0.70 -15.19
N GLY A 66 -5.85 1.02 -14.82
CA GLY A 66 -5.28 2.36 -14.92
C GLY A 66 -5.18 2.86 -16.36
N PHE A 67 -4.61 2.05 -17.26
CA PHE A 67 -4.47 2.39 -18.68
C PHE A 67 -5.83 2.52 -19.36
N GLU A 68 -6.79 1.62 -19.09
CA GLU A 68 -8.16 1.74 -19.59
C GLU A 68 -8.81 3.06 -19.13
N ASN A 69 -8.61 3.44 -17.87
CA ASN A 69 -9.14 4.70 -17.35
C ASN A 69 -8.46 5.93 -17.99
N ILE A 70 -7.17 5.87 -18.32
CA ILE A 70 -6.46 6.93 -19.05
C ILE A 70 -7.05 7.10 -20.46
N LEU A 71 -7.22 5.99 -21.20
CA LEU A 71 -7.83 6.01 -22.53
C LEU A 71 -9.24 6.62 -22.50
N ARG A 72 -10.07 6.16 -21.55
CA ARG A 72 -11.42 6.69 -21.34
C ARG A 72 -11.42 8.19 -21.04
N ARG A 73 -10.53 8.67 -20.16
CA ARG A 73 -10.43 10.09 -19.80
C ARG A 73 -9.97 10.98 -20.97
N ARG A 74 -9.18 10.43 -21.89
CA ARG A 74 -8.64 11.15 -23.05
C ARG A 74 -9.51 11.01 -24.30
N ASN A 75 -10.66 10.33 -24.22
CA ASN A 75 -11.51 9.97 -25.37
C ASN A 75 -10.73 9.23 -26.48
N ILE A 76 -9.71 8.47 -26.10
CA ILE A 76 -8.96 7.62 -27.02
C ILE A 76 -9.73 6.30 -27.08
N PRO A 77 -10.14 5.83 -28.27
CA PRO A 77 -10.80 4.54 -28.39
C PRO A 77 -9.88 3.44 -27.85
N VAL A 78 -10.46 2.43 -27.24
CA VAL A 78 -9.70 1.29 -26.73
C VAL A 78 -8.96 0.65 -27.90
N ILE A 79 -7.65 0.87 -27.96
CA ILE A 79 -6.78 0.23 -28.93
C ILE A 79 -6.59 -1.18 -28.42
N SER A 80 -6.89 -2.17 -29.25
CA SER A 80 -6.96 -3.59 -28.85
C SER A 80 -5.64 -4.18 -28.29
N GLN A 81 -4.54 -3.42 -28.31
CA GLN A 81 -3.20 -3.86 -27.93
C GLN A 81 -2.42 -2.81 -27.15
N TRP A 82 -3.05 -1.77 -26.58
CA TRP A 82 -2.34 -0.76 -25.80
C TRP A 82 -2.73 -0.77 -24.31
N PRO A 83 -1.75 -0.96 -23.40
CA PRO A 83 -0.39 -1.44 -23.66
C PRO A 83 -0.39 -2.89 -24.17
N SER A 84 0.71 -3.32 -24.78
CA SER A 84 0.82 -4.73 -25.17
C SER A 84 0.96 -5.60 -23.92
N GLU A 85 0.68 -6.89 -24.05
CA GLU A 85 0.86 -7.84 -22.96
C GLU A 85 2.30 -7.82 -22.43
N ASN A 86 3.28 -7.73 -23.34
CA ASN A 86 4.69 -7.66 -22.98
C ASN A 86 5.04 -6.38 -22.21
N ASP A 87 4.40 -5.25 -22.53
CA ASP A 87 4.60 -4.00 -21.79
C ASP A 87 4.05 -4.14 -20.37
N ILE A 88 2.85 -4.69 -20.21
CA ILE A 88 2.25 -4.94 -18.89
C ILE A 88 3.16 -5.83 -18.05
N GLN A 89 3.60 -6.97 -18.58
CA GLN A 89 4.48 -7.89 -17.85
C GLN A 89 5.83 -7.26 -17.50
N THR A 90 6.36 -6.40 -18.38
CA THR A 90 7.59 -5.64 -18.11
C THR A 90 7.39 -4.68 -16.93
N LEU A 91 6.25 -3.98 -16.88
CA LEU A 91 5.93 -3.04 -15.81
C LEU A 91 5.66 -3.75 -14.47
N VAL A 92 4.96 -4.89 -14.50
CA VAL A 92 4.74 -5.74 -13.32
C VAL A 92 6.08 -6.20 -12.76
N LYS A 93 6.94 -6.78 -13.60
CA LYS A 93 8.28 -7.21 -13.17
C LYS A 93 9.15 -6.05 -12.66
N ALA A 94 9.06 -4.89 -13.27
CA ALA A 94 9.78 -3.69 -12.84
C ALA A 94 9.28 -3.16 -11.49
N SER A 95 8.02 -3.42 -11.14
CA SER A 95 7.44 -3.01 -9.86
C SER A 95 8.03 -3.75 -8.66
N LYS A 96 8.48 -5.00 -8.83
CA LYS A 96 8.98 -5.87 -7.74
C LYS A 96 8.00 -5.90 -6.55
N GLY A 97 6.71 -6.07 -6.83
CA GLY A 97 5.64 -6.05 -5.82
C GLY A 97 5.31 -4.66 -5.23
N LEU A 98 5.91 -3.58 -5.74
CA LEU A 98 5.67 -2.22 -5.23
C LEU A 98 4.64 -1.45 -6.07
N PHE A 99 3.42 -1.31 -5.54
CA PHE A 99 2.36 -0.50 -6.15
C PHE A 99 2.75 0.95 -6.44
N VAL A 100 3.66 1.53 -5.65
CA VAL A 100 4.12 2.91 -5.88
C VAL A 100 4.77 3.06 -7.26
N TYR A 101 5.46 2.02 -7.76
CA TYR A 101 6.03 2.04 -9.10
C TYR A 101 4.93 2.11 -10.16
N ALA A 102 3.94 1.21 -10.08
CA ALA A 102 2.81 1.19 -11.00
C ALA A 102 2.01 2.51 -10.96
N ALA A 103 1.84 3.10 -9.78
CA ALA A 103 1.17 4.39 -9.63
C ALA A 103 1.94 5.55 -10.28
N MET A 104 3.27 5.53 -10.23
CA MET A 104 4.10 6.51 -10.93
C MET A 104 3.98 6.34 -12.46
N VAL A 105 4.04 5.10 -12.95
CA VAL A 105 3.83 4.81 -14.38
C VAL A 105 2.50 5.39 -14.88
N LEU A 106 1.40 5.13 -14.17
CA LEU A 106 0.08 5.63 -14.58
C LEU A 106 -0.10 7.15 -14.45
N ARG A 107 0.73 7.82 -13.63
CA ARG A 107 0.68 9.28 -13.47
C ARG A 107 1.27 10.00 -14.66
N ASP A 108 2.39 9.48 -15.17
CA ASP A 108 3.22 10.16 -16.18
C ASP A 108 2.93 9.68 -17.62
N VAL A 109 1.84 8.93 -17.81
CA VAL A 109 1.30 8.47 -19.10
C VAL A 109 0.17 9.38 -19.55
#